data_AF-A0A452YVF5-F1
#
_entry.id   AF-A0A452YVF5-F1
#
_cell.length_a   1.000
_cell.length_b   1.000
_cell.length_c   1.000
_cell.angle_alpha   90.00
_cell.angle_beta   90.00
_cell.angle_gamma   90.00
#
_symmetry.space_group_name_H-M   'P 1'
#
loop_
_entity.id
_entity.type
_entity.pdbx_description
1 polymer ?
#
loop_
_entity_poly.entity_id
_entity_poly.type
_entity_poly.pdbx_seq_one_letter_code
_entity_poly.pdbx_strand_id
1 'polypeptide(L)' 'VDYGCLPEEVQEHFQDCGTVNRVTILTDFYGNPKGYAYVEFHEAEAVQNALQLNDTELHGRPLKVQNEPFYNLHSLLF' A
#
# COMPACT_ATOMS: atom_id res chain seq x y z
N VAL A 1 -7.17 4.33 11.10
CA VAL A 1 -7.74 3.74 9.88
C VAL A 1 -8.91 2.90 10.36
N ASP A 2 -10.10 3.08 9.79
CA ASP A 2 -11.23 2.19 10.08
C ASP A 2 -10.76 0.75 9.88
N TYR A 3 -11.20 -0.16 10.74
CA TYR A 3 -10.70 -1.55 10.87
C TYR A 3 -10.89 -2.44 9.62
N GLY A 4 -11.22 -1.86 8.47
CA GLY A 4 -11.63 -2.56 7.27
C GLY A 4 -11.07 -1.94 6.00
N CYS A 5 -9.78 -1.56 5.96
CA CYS A 5 -9.10 -1.53 4.67
C CYS A 5 -8.65 -2.97 4.41
N LEU A 6 -9.39 -3.70 3.58
CA LEU A 6 -9.05 -5.07 3.22
C LEU A 6 -7.80 -5.06 2.32
N PRO A 7 -6.97 -6.12 2.35
CA PRO A 7 -5.86 -6.23 1.41
C PRO A 7 -6.37 -6.21 -0.04
N GLU A 8 -7.61 -6.65 -0.26
CA GLU A 8 -8.32 -6.60 -1.53
C GLU A 8 -8.59 -5.15 -1.97
N GLU A 9 -9.07 -4.26 -1.09
CA GLU A 9 -9.29 -2.85 -1.46
C GLU A 9 -8.00 -2.12 -1.79
N VAL A 10 -6.95 -2.39 -1.02
CA VAL A 10 -5.61 -1.85 -1.31
C VAL A 10 -5.14 -2.38 -2.67
N GLN A 11 -5.26 -3.67 -2.91
CA GLN A 11 -4.93 -4.26 -4.20
C GLN A 11 -5.74 -3.62 -5.33
N GLU A 12 -7.05 -3.44 -5.16
CA GLU A 12 -7.92 -2.86 -6.17
C GLU A 12 -7.62 -1.37 -6.43
N HIS A 13 -7.25 -0.62 -5.41
CA HIS A 13 -6.85 0.77 -5.57
C HIS A 13 -5.53 0.88 -6.34
N PHE A 14 -4.61 -0.04 -6.07
CA PHE A 14 -3.29 -0.04 -6.68
C PHE A 14 -3.20 -0.85 -7.98
N GLN A 15 -4.21 -1.64 -8.34
CA GLN A 15 -4.22 -2.41 -9.59
C GLN A 15 -4.19 -1.49 -10.83
N ASP A 16 -4.76 -0.29 -10.71
CA ASP A 16 -4.78 0.72 -11.77
C ASP A 16 -3.37 1.30 -12.01
N CYS A 17 -2.53 1.31 -10.97
CA CYS A 17 -1.12 1.70 -11.08
C CYS A 17 -0.26 0.61 -11.71
N GLY A 18 -0.58 -0.66 -11.47
CA GLY A 18 0.05 -1.83 -12.08
C GLY A 18 -0.17 -3.12 -11.32
N THR A 19 0.55 -4.18 -11.71
CA THR A 19 0.33 -5.52 -11.15
C THR A 19 0.85 -5.64 -9.71
N VAL A 20 -0.07 -5.73 -8.75
CA VAL A 20 0.22 -5.98 -7.34
C VAL A 20 0.61 -7.44 -7.14
N ASN A 21 1.85 -7.67 -6.70
CA ASN A 21 2.37 -8.98 -6.35
C ASN A 21 1.90 -9.44 -4.96
N ARG A 22 1.97 -8.54 -3.97
CA ARG A 22 1.64 -8.89 -2.58
C ARG A 22 1.17 -7.68 -1.77
N VAL A 23 0.14 -7.86 -0.96
CA VAL A 23 -0.28 -6.86 0.03
C VAL A 23 -0.10 -7.45 1.43
N THR A 24 0.53 -6.70 2.33
CA THR A 24 0.75 -7.09 3.73
C THR A 24 0.32 -5.93 4.64
N ILE A 25 -0.80 -6.09 5.34
CA ILE A 25 -1.30 -5.07 6.28
C ILE A 25 -0.68 -5.32 7.65
N LEU A 26 -0.04 -4.29 8.22
CA LEU A 26 0.50 -4.39 9.57
C LEU A 26 -0.58 -4.11 10.61
N THR A 27 -0.87 -5.14 11.37
CA THR A 27 -1.71 -5.08 12.56
C THR A 27 -0.85 -5.19 13.82
N ASP A 28 -1.27 -4.51 14.87
CA ASP A 28 -0.67 -4.61 16.20
C ASP A 28 -1.01 -5.97 16.84
N PHE A 29 -0.39 -6.29 17.98
CA PHE A 29 -0.59 -7.57 18.68
C PHE A 29 -2.04 -7.78 19.13
N TYR A 30 -2.79 -6.69 19.28
CA TYR A 30 -4.23 -6.69 19.58
C TYR A 30 -5.13 -6.72 18.33
N GLY A 31 -4.56 -6.86 17.13
CA GLY A 31 -5.29 -6.84 15.85
C GLY A 31 -5.64 -5.43 15.36
N ASN A 32 -5.18 -4.38 16.05
CA ASN A 32 -5.45 -3.00 15.67
C ASN A 32 -4.56 -2.61 14.49
N PRO A 33 -5.09 -2.14 13.34
CA PRO A 33 -4.25 -1.73 12.24
C PRO A 33 -3.32 -0.60 12.70
N LYS A 34 -2.01 -0.78 12.54
CA LYS A 34 -1.02 0.25 12.87
C LYS A 34 -1.12 1.47 11.95
N GLY A 35 -1.95 1.38 10.92
CA GLY A 35 -2.12 2.41 9.91
C GLY A 35 -1.02 2.37 8.85
N TYR A 36 -0.38 1.21 8.69
CA TYR A 36 0.60 0.98 7.63
C TYR A 36 0.33 -0.34 6.90
N ALA A 37 0.44 -0.32 5.58
CA ALA A 37 0.42 -1.51 4.75
C ALA A 37 1.61 -1.52 3.78
N TYR A 38 2.09 -2.72 3.46
CA TYR A 38 3.09 -2.91 2.43
C TYR A 38 2.43 -3.45 1.17
N VAL A 39 2.70 -2.82 0.03
CA VAL A 39 2.35 -3.37 -1.28
C VAL A 39 3.62 -3.61 -2.07
N GLU A 40 3.76 -4.83 -2.56
CA GLU A 40 4.80 -5.25 -3.46
C GLU A 40 4.23 -5.28 -4.86
N PHE A 41 4.89 -4.60 -5.79
CA PHE A 41 4.52 -4.59 -7.20
C PHE A 41 5.48 -5.44 -8.01
N HIS A 42 4.98 -6.03 -9.09
CA HIS A 42 5.81 -6.78 -10.03
C HIS A 42 6.69 -5.85 -10.88
N GLU A 43 6.22 -4.64 -11.16
CA GLU A 43 6.86 -3.69 -12.08
C GLU A 43 7.34 -2.44 -11.34
N ALA A 44 8.54 -1.97 -11.69
CA ALA A 44 9.09 -0.74 -11.12
C ALA A 44 8.30 0.51 -11.54
N GLU A 45 7.70 0.50 -12.73
CA GLU A 45 6.80 1.58 -13.19
C GLU A 45 5.54 1.67 -12.32
N ALA A 46 5.00 0.53 -11.88
CA ALA A 46 3.84 0.50 -10.99
C ALA A 46 4.15 1.17 -9.63
N VAL A 47 5.38 1.01 -9.13
CA VAL A 47 5.88 1.71 -7.94
C VAL A 47 5.88 3.23 -8.17
N GLN A 48 6.33 3.69 -9.34
CA GLN A 48 6.30 5.12 -9.68
C GLN A 48 4.87 5.66 -9.80
N ASN A 49 3.95 4.89 -10.39
CA ASN A 49 2.53 5.26 -10.48
C ASN A 49 1.87 5.33 -9.10
N ALA A 50 2.11 4.32 -8.26
CA ALA A 50 1.61 4.33 -6.89
C ALA A 50 2.17 5.50 -6.09
N LEU A 51 3.45 5.88 -6.28
CA LEU A 51 4.01 7.10 -5.68
C LEU A 51 3.28 8.38 -6.12
N GLN A 52 2.67 8.42 -7.32
CA GLN A 52 1.84 9.55 -7.74
C GLN A 52 0.47 9.58 -7.06
N LEU A 53 0.02 8.45 -6.50
CA LEU A 53 -1.15 8.38 -5.64
C LEU A 53 -0.83 8.76 -4.19
N ASN A 54 0.37 9.26 -3.90
CA ASN A 54 0.66 9.83 -2.59
C ASN A 54 -0.23 11.03 -2.29
N ASP A 55 -0.64 11.16 -1.03
CA ASP A 55 -1.57 12.20 -0.57
C ASP A 55 -2.98 12.14 -1.21
N THR A 56 -3.32 11.06 -1.92
CA THR A 56 -4.70 10.84 -2.38
C THR A 56 -5.61 10.42 -1.23
N GLU A 57 -6.89 10.75 -1.34
CA GLU A 57 -7.88 10.38 -0.33
C GLU A 57 -8.40 8.96 -0.58
N LEU A 58 -8.04 8.05 0.32
CA LEU A 58 -8.65 6.73 0.41
C LEU A 58 -9.63 6.73 1.60
N HIS A 59 -10.92 6.53 1.34
CA HIS A 59 -11.96 6.47 2.38
C HIS A 59 -12.01 7.74 3.27
N GLY A 60 -11.74 8.91 2.68
CA GLY A 60 -11.70 10.19 3.39
C GLY A 60 -10.49 10.36 4.30
N ARG A 61 -9.42 9.59 4.08
CA ARG A 61 -8.12 9.73 4.77
C ARG A 61 -7.01 9.89 3.73
N PRO A 62 -6.08 10.84 3.93
CA PRO A 62 -4.93 10.96 3.05
C PRO A 62 -4.04 9.72 3.21
N LEU A 63 -3.73 9.10 2.09
CA LEU A 63 -2.93 7.90 2.01
C LEU A 63 -1.47 8.27 1.72
N LYS A 64 -0.52 7.68 2.45
CA LYS A 64 0.87 8.11 2.40
C LYS A 64 1.77 7.06 1.78
N VAL A 65 1.89 7.11 0.46
CA VAL A 65 2.76 6.20 -0.30
C VAL A 65 4.22 6.60 -0.16
N GLN A 66 5.07 5.68 0.32
CA GLN A 66 6.52 5.87 0.41
C GLN A 66 7.25 4.70 -0.24
N ASN A 67 8.28 4.99 -1.04
CA ASN A 67 9.19 3.98 -1.53
C ASN A 67 10.25 3.66 -0.50
N GLU A 68 10.14 2.48 0.10
CA GLU A 68 11.13 1.97 1.04
C GLU A 68 11.95 0.89 0.35
N PRO A 69 13.15 1.23 -0.18
CA PRO A 69 14.05 0.23 -0.72
C PRO A 69 14.68 -0.58 0.41
N PHE A 70 13.93 -1.53 0.97
CA PHE A 70 14.53 -2.58 1.78
C PHE A 70 15.36 -3.46 0.83
N TYR A 71 16.67 -3.47 1.05
CA TYR A 71 17.68 -4.29 0.38
C TYR A 71 17.08 -5.58 -0.24
N ASN A 72 16.75 -5.53 -1.54
CA ASN A 72 16.29 -6.63 -2.42
C ASN A 72 14.79 -7.03 -2.54
N LEU A 73 13.76 -6.20 -2.32
CA LEU A 73 12.42 -6.43 -2.96
C LEU A 73 11.54 -5.15 -3.00
N HIS A 74 10.85 -4.92 -4.12
CA HIS A 74 10.06 -3.73 -4.48
C HIS A 74 8.87 -3.46 -3.53
N SER A 75 9.11 -2.92 -2.33
CA SER A 75 8.07 -2.70 -1.32
C SER A 75 7.72 -1.22 -1.17
N LEU A 76 6.42 -0.89 -1.19
CA LEU A 76 5.86 0.43 -0.90
C LEU A 76 5.14 0.41 0.47
N LEU A 77 5.33 1.45 1.29
CA LEU A 77 4.70 1.62 2.61
C LEU A 77 3.61 2.70 2.50
N PHE A 78 2.38 2.36 2.88
CA PHE A 78 1.18 3.21 2.74
C PHE A 78 0.51 3.48 4.08
#